data_AF-A0A8T1HZ27-F1
#
_entry.id   AF-A0A8T1HZ27-F1
#
_cell.length_a   1.000
_cell.length_b   1.000
_cell.length_c   1.000
_cell.angle_alpha   90.00
_cell.angle_beta   90.00
_cell.angle_gamma   90.00
#
_symmetry.space_group_name_H-M   'P 1'
#
loop_
_entity.id
_entity.type
_entity.pdbx_description
1 polymer ?
#
loop_
_entity_poly.entity_id
_entity_poly.type
_entity_poly.pdbx_seq_one_letter_code
_entity_poly.pdbx_strand_id
1 'polypeptide(L)' 'MRELTASLVGNPLHEHIKVTVFTDGLRVGPARTQLFRVQASTLEEAIQVALQEEYSHRQARTLASAWQGGVARAHVYEEA' A
#
# COMPACT_ATOMS: atom_id res chain seq x y z
N MET A 1 27.09 -1.54 22.46
CA MET A 1 25.82 -1.46 21.70
C MET A 1 24.59 -1.13 22.56
N ARG A 2 24.74 -0.63 23.80
CA ARG A 2 23.60 -0.21 24.66
C ARG A 2 23.23 1.28 24.51
N GLU A 3 24.18 2.10 24.07
CA GLU A 3 23.99 3.55 23.91
C GLU A 3 23.09 3.92 22.72
N LEU A 4 23.15 3.17 21.61
CA LEU A 4 22.28 3.37 20.45
C LEU A 4 20.80 3.12 20.77
N THR A 5 20.52 2.03 21.49
CA THR A 5 19.16 1.68 21.92
C THR A 5 18.62 2.66 22.96
N ALA A 6 19.44 3.12 23.90
CA ALA A 6 19.04 4.14 24.87
C ALA A 6 18.75 5.50 24.20
N SER A 7 19.53 5.88 23.17
CA SER A 7 19.31 7.13 22.42
C SER A 7 18.02 7.09 21.60
N LEU A 8 17.64 5.93 21.04
CA LEU A 8 16.35 5.75 20.35
C LEU A 8 15.15 5.75 21.29
N VAL A 9 15.32 5.20 22.50
CA VAL A 9 14.28 5.18 23.55
C VAL A 9 14.07 6.55 24.17
N GLY A 10 15.12 7.36 24.33
CA GLY A 10 15.06 8.72 24.89
C GLY A 10 14.77 9.83 23.87
N ASN A 11 15.02 9.59 22.57
CA ASN A 11 14.73 10.51 21.48
C ASN A 11 14.07 9.72 20.33
N PRO A 12 12.73 9.65 20.27
CA PRO A 12 12.05 8.90 19.24
C PRO A 12 12.40 9.48 17.86
N LEU A 13 12.54 8.59 16.86
CA LEU A 13 12.80 9.01 15.49
C LEU A 13 11.79 10.07 15.02
N HIS A 14 12.27 11.07 14.28
CA HIS A 14 11.37 12.06 13.68
C HIS A 14 10.41 11.38 12.71
N GLU A 15 9.15 11.83 12.66
CA GLU A 15 8.10 11.23 11.83
C GLU A 15 8.50 11.07 10.35
N HIS A 16 9.14 12.07 9.74
CA HIS A 16 9.63 11.96 8.36
C HIS A 16 10.56 10.76 8.15
N ILE A 17 11.45 10.45 9.10
CA ILE A 17 12.32 9.27 9.03
C ILE A 17 11.50 7.99 9.09
N LYS A 18 10.54 7.92 10.03
CA LYS A 18 9.66 6.76 10.17
C LYS A 18 8.85 6.51 8.89
N VAL A 19 8.29 7.58 8.31
CA VAL A 19 7.51 7.53 7.06
C VAL A 19 8.38 7.06 5.90
N THR A 20 9.60 7.59 5.75
CA THR A 20 10.53 7.17 4.69
C THR A 20 10.92 5.70 4.85
N VAL A 21 11.31 5.27 6.05
CA VAL A 21 11.68 3.86 6.31
C VAL A 21 10.50 2.93 6.05
N PHE A 22 9.29 3.31 6.48
CA PHE A 22 8.09 2.55 6.18
C PHE A 22 7.83 2.44 4.68
N THR A 23 7.87 3.56 3.96
CA THR A 23 7.62 3.63 2.51
C THR A 23 8.64 2.81 1.71
N ASP A 24 9.92 2.85 2.10
CA ASP A 24 10.98 2.08 1.46
C ASP A 24 10.93 0.59 1.81
N GLY A 25 10.39 0.23 2.97
CA GLY A 25 10.12 -1.15 3.37
C GLY A 25 8.99 -1.81 2.57
N LEU A 26 8.16 -1.03 1.87
CA LEU A 26 7.09 -1.58 1.04
C LEU A 26 7.62 -2.14 -0.29
N ARG A 27 7.01 -3.25 -0.74
CA ARG A 27 7.20 -3.73 -2.11
C ARG A 27 6.78 -2.65 -3.10
N VAL A 28 7.47 -2.58 -4.23
CA VAL A 28 7.08 -1.68 -5.33
C VAL A 28 5.67 -2.08 -5.80
N GLY A 29 4.74 -1.13 -5.72
CA GLY A 29 3.32 -1.37 -5.97
C GLY A 29 2.43 -0.19 -5.56
N PRO A 30 1.10 -0.34 -5.65
CA PRO A 30 0.13 0.74 -5.47
C PRO A 30 0.29 1.51 -4.16
N ALA A 31 0.38 0.80 -3.02
CA ALA A 31 0.54 1.43 -1.71
C ALA A 31 1.80 2.31 -1.63
N ARG A 32 2.95 1.82 -2.10
CA ARG A 32 4.20 2.60 -2.14
C ARG A 32 4.08 3.80 -3.08
N THR A 33 3.51 3.61 -4.27
CA THR A 33 3.27 4.71 -5.23
C THR A 33 2.34 5.78 -4.66
N GLN A 34 1.31 5.39 -3.93
CA GLN A 34 0.37 6.32 -3.33
C GLN A 34 0.99 7.13 -2.19
N LEU A 35 1.87 6.52 -1.40
CA LEU A 35 2.62 7.25 -0.36
C LEU A 35 3.58 8.29 -0.92
N PHE A 36 4.24 8.01 -2.05
CA PHE A 36 5.04 9.02 -2.75
C PHE A 36 4.20 10.21 -3.26
N ARG A 37 2.93 9.98 -3.59
CA ARG A 37 2.00 11.01 -4.06
C ARG A 37 1.44 11.85 -2.92
N VAL A 38 0.97 11.19 -1.86
CA VAL A 38 0.27 11.85 -0.74
C VAL A 38 1.24 12.53 0.21
N GLN A 39 2.50 12.05 0.30
CA GLN A 39 3.53 12.59 1.19
C GLN A 39 3.04 12.69 2.65
N ALA A 40 2.67 11.53 3.21
CA ALA A 40 2.17 11.45 4.59
C ALA A 40 3.10 12.14 5.59
N SER A 41 2.51 12.86 6.54
CA SER A 41 3.26 13.66 7.52
C SER A 41 3.67 12.86 8.76
N THR A 42 2.93 11.77 9.03
CA THR A 42 3.16 10.86 10.15
C THR A 42 3.16 9.40 9.70
N LEU A 43 3.79 8.53 10.50
CA LEU A 43 3.80 7.09 10.25
C LEU A 43 2.36 6.51 10.27
N GLU A 44 1.50 7.01 11.14
CA GLU A 44 0.12 6.53 11.26
C GLU A 44 -0.69 6.82 9.98
N GLU A 45 -0.59 8.04 9.45
CA GLU A 45 -1.18 8.40 8.16
C GLU A 45 -0.64 7.50 7.04
N ALA A 46 0.67 7.24 7.03
CA ALA A 46 1.28 6.39 6.02
C ALA A 46 0.74 4.96 6.07
N ILE A 47 0.55 4.40 7.27
CA ILE A 47 -0.05 3.07 7.46
C ILE A 47 -1.49 3.05 6.96
N GLN A 48 -2.30 4.04 7.33
CA GLN A 48 -3.70 4.13 6.92
C GLN A 48 -3.83 4.21 5.38
N VAL A 49 -3.03 5.06 4.74
CA VAL A 49 -3.01 5.19 3.27
C VAL A 49 -2.58 3.88 2.60
N ALA A 50 -1.52 3.23 3.09
CA ALA A 50 -1.03 1.98 2.52
C ALA A 50 -2.08 0.86 2.60
N LEU A 51 -2.76 0.72 3.75
CA LEU A 51 -3.81 -0.27 3.93
C LEU A 51 -5.01 -0.01 3.04
N GLN A 52 -5.46 1.25 2.97
CA GLN A 52 -6.60 1.64 2.13
C GLN A 52 -6.31 1.42 0.64
N GLU A 53 -5.12 1.80 0.17
CA GLU A 53 -4.73 1.64 -1.23
C GLU A 53 -4.58 0.16 -1.60
N GLU A 54 -3.96 -0.66 -0.75
CA GLU A 54 -3.82 -2.09 -1.00
C GLU A 54 -5.19 -2.79 -1.04
N TYR A 55 -6.11 -2.41 -0.14
CA TYR A 55 -7.48 -2.91 -0.18
C TYR A 55 -8.20 -2.52 -1.48
N SER A 56 -8.14 -1.24 -1.84
CA SER A 56 -8.79 -0.70 -3.04
C SER A 56 -8.25 -1.36 -4.31
N HIS A 57 -6.93 -1.58 -4.38
CA HIS A 57 -6.29 -2.29 -5.48
C HIS A 57 -6.77 -3.73 -5.61
N ARG A 58 -6.83 -4.47 -4.49
CA ARG A 58 -7.33 -5.85 -4.48
C ARG A 58 -8.79 -5.92 -4.90
N GLN A 59 -9.62 -5.00 -4.41
CA GLN A 59 -11.03 -4.92 -4.79
C GLN A 59 -11.19 -4.66 -6.29
N ALA A 60 -10.46 -3.70 -6.85
CA ALA A 60 -10.47 -3.41 -8.28
C ALA A 60 -10.01 -4.60 -9.13
N ARG A 61 -8.99 -5.34 -8.69
CA ARG A 61 -8.52 -6.56 -9.37
C ARG A 61 -9.56 -7.67 -9.38
N THR A 62 -10.22 -7.91 -8.25
CA THR A 62 -11.29 -8.92 -8.16
C THR A 62 -12.49 -8.56 -9.02
N LEU A 63 -12.87 -7.27 -9.03
CA LEU A 63 -13.91 -6.80 -9.94
C LEU A 63 -13.49 -7.03 -11.38
N ALA A 64 -12.29 -6.58 -11.78
CA ALA A 64 -11.79 -6.73 -13.14
C ALA A 64 -11.77 -8.18 -13.64
N SER A 65 -11.38 -9.14 -12.78
CA SER A 65 -11.41 -10.57 -13.14
C SER A 65 -12.84 -11.11 -13.29
N ALA A 66 -13.77 -10.66 -12.44
CA ALA A 66 -15.19 -11.03 -12.57
C ALA A 66 -15.81 -10.51 -13.87
N TRP A 67 -15.51 -9.26 -14.26
CA TRP A 67 -15.93 -8.71 -15.55
C TRP A 67 -15.39 -9.51 -16.73
N GLN A 68 -14.09 -9.85 -16.71
CA GLN A 68 -13.47 -10.66 -17.77
C GLN A 68 -14.06 -12.06 -17.88
N GLY A 69 -14.35 -12.70 -16.74
CA GLY A 69 -15.04 -14.00 -16.73
C GLY A 69 -16.47 -13.92 -17.28
N GLY A 70 -17.17 -12.82 -17.03
CA GLY A 70 -18.49 -12.54 -17.60
C GLY A 70 -18.46 -12.34 -19.11
N VAL A 71 -17.49 -11.57 -19.62
CA VAL A 71 -17.28 -11.37 -21.07
C VAL A 71 -16.90 -12.68 -21.76
N ALA A 72 -15.98 -13.45 -21.19
CA ALA A 72 -15.62 -14.77 -21.73
C ALA A 72 -16.81 -15.74 -21.76
N ARG A 73 -17.69 -15.69 -20.75
CA ARG A 73 -18.94 -16.44 -20.74
C ARG A 73 -19.90 -15.98 -21.84
N ALA A 74 -20.09 -14.67 -22.00
CA ALA A 74 -20.98 -14.11 -23.03
C ALA A 74 -20.59 -14.55 -24.45
N HIS A 75 -19.30 -14.56 -24.78
CA HIS A 75 -18.80 -15.04 -26.08
C HIS A 75 -19.08 -16.53 -26.34
N VAL A 76 -19.15 -17.37 -25.30
CA VAL A 76 -19.46 -18.80 -25.46
C VAL A 76 -20.94 -19.04 -25.81
N TYR A 77 -21.84 -18.10 -25.47
CA TYR A 77 -23.26 -18.22 -25.79
C TYR A 77 -23.63 -17.58 -27.14
N GLU A 78 -22.72 -16.85 -27.79
CA GLU A 78 -22.94 -16.17 -29.06
C GLU A 78 -22.33 -16.94 -30.26
N GLU A 79 -21.53 -17.99 -29.99
CA GLU A 79 -21.02 -18.95 -30.98
C GLU A 79 -21.83 -20.27 -31.07
N ALA A 80 -22.98 -20.38 -30.38
CA ALA A 80 -23.87 -21.55 -30.39
C ALA A 80 -25.20 -21.25 -31.10
#